data_AF-A0A836IVB8-F1
#
_entry.id   AF-A0A836IVB8-F1
#
_cell.length_a   1.000
_cell.length_b   1.000
_cell.length_c   1.000
_cell.angle_alpha   90.00
_cell.angle_beta   90.00
_cell.angle_gamma   90.00
#
_symmetry.space_group_name_H-M   'P 1'
#
loop_
_entity.id
_entity.type
_entity.pdbx_description
1 polymer ?
#
loop_
_entity_poly.entity_id
_entity_poly.type
_entity_poly.pdbx_seq_one_letter_code
_entity_poly.pdbx_strand_id
1 'polypeptide(L)'
;MNQIPTAQAGERAPNLSNARRGETSDDYARHKAAASRAFLENHYQSLLASARNGVGRAVGPRQKEPSFADFHLFKCIGRGAFGEVFVCKYKSDKTDTLYALKRLRKSDMITKKQVIHVRSEKDVLAEAAASNPWVVNLYRSFQDSLYLYMVMEYMPGGDMISWLCDKGIFDVESTRFYIAELCAAVASVHDMGFVHRDIKPDNILFGESGHIKLSDFGLSKRFVEKRGNLLDYDDRPSSSSGVEASADVTSAYASRKGTPPRSPSRGGAGTSIAHGRVREMFQSIVGSPGYIAPEILLRKPYGVGCDWWSVGVIMYEMLYGIPPFFSQNPNSTCHKIKNWREYLTFPSQRHIPEDAVDFMKRLICEPEERMTYDEICHHDFLKPMDMSRLRDLQAPYIPVLSNPLDTKYFPEIKEPSAPLQLSEEQKVREVDPRGVMFADFRFSYSGNQSGPGSA
;
A
#
# COMPACT_ATOMS: atom_id res chain seq x y z
N MET A 1 -61.71 41.87 48.92
CA MET A 1 -62.36 40.57 48.70
C MET A 1 -61.48 39.75 47.76
N ASN A 2 -61.04 38.59 48.26
CA ASN A 2 -60.39 37.42 47.63
C ASN A 2 -59.03 37.67 46.92
N GLN A 3 -57.84 37.42 47.52
CA GLN A 3 -57.19 36.18 48.00
C GLN A 3 -57.07 35.08 46.92
N ILE A 4 -55.86 34.54 46.61
CA ILE A 4 -55.26 33.25 47.08
C ILE A 4 -53.95 33.01 46.23
N PRO A 5 -52.87 32.28 46.65
CA PRO A 5 -51.71 32.87 47.32
C PRO A 5 -50.32 32.33 46.83
N THR A 6 -49.29 32.74 47.56
CA THR A 6 -47.87 32.33 47.61
C THR A 6 -47.60 30.84 47.86
N ALA A 7 -46.47 30.35 47.32
CA ALA A 7 -45.74 29.19 47.85
C ALA A 7 -44.21 29.43 47.82
N GLN A 8 -43.61 29.51 49.01
CA GLN A 8 -42.20 29.21 49.28
C GLN A 8 -42.09 27.73 49.66
N ALA A 9 -41.04 27.04 49.20
CA ALA A 9 -40.32 26.02 49.97
C ALA A 9 -39.03 25.68 49.21
N GLY A 10 -37.88 25.86 49.87
CA GLY A 10 -36.59 25.46 49.34
C GLY A 10 -36.31 23.99 49.55
N GLU A 11 -35.24 23.50 48.92
CA GLU A 11 -34.50 22.36 49.45
C GLU A 11 -33.10 22.27 48.85
N ARG A 12 -32.24 21.66 49.65
CA ARG A 12 -30.78 21.76 49.68
C ARG A 12 -30.12 20.89 48.61
N ALA A 13 -28.95 21.33 48.18
CA ALA A 13 -27.96 20.49 47.51
C ALA A 13 -27.58 19.27 48.39
N PRO A 14 -27.48 18.06 47.83
CA PRO A 14 -26.67 17.00 48.42
C PRO A 14 -25.25 17.08 47.85
N ASN A 15 -24.31 17.39 48.72
CA ASN A 15 -22.91 16.98 48.56
C ASN A 15 -22.86 15.45 48.45
N LEU A 16 -22.32 14.93 47.35
CA LEU A 16 -21.82 13.57 47.27
C LEU A 16 -20.42 13.58 46.66
N SER A 17 -19.46 13.91 47.51
CA SER A 17 -18.12 13.34 47.42
C SER A 17 -18.23 11.82 47.58
N ASN A 18 -18.07 11.09 46.48
CA ASN A 18 -17.60 9.72 46.49
C ASN A 18 -16.96 9.38 45.14
N ALA A 19 -15.69 9.75 45.02
CA ALA A 19 -14.78 9.13 44.08
C ALA A 19 -14.70 7.63 44.38
N ARG A 20 -15.14 6.77 43.45
CA ARG A 20 -14.65 5.38 43.38
C ARG A 20 -14.53 4.90 41.93
N ARG A 21 -13.26 4.69 41.60
CA ARG A 21 -12.65 3.64 40.76
C ARG A 21 -12.78 3.83 39.25
N GLY A 22 -11.61 4.10 38.68
CA GLY A 22 -11.40 4.33 37.27
C GLY A 22 -11.55 3.07 36.43
N GLU A 23 -12.06 3.29 35.23
CA GLU A 23 -11.93 2.38 34.11
C GLU A 23 -10.44 2.31 33.75
N THR A 24 -9.90 1.09 33.81
CA THR A 24 -8.50 0.84 33.49
C THR A 24 -8.34 0.71 31.97
N SER A 25 -7.12 0.93 31.48
CA SER A 25 -6.73 0.77 30.06
C SER A 25 -7.15 -0.57 29.43
N ASP A 26 -7.44 -1.60 30.23
CA ASP A 26 -7.93 -2.90 29.78
C ASP A 26 -9.40 -2.87 29.32
N ASP A 27 -10.26 -2.05 29.92
CA ASP A 27 -11.68 -1.97 29.55
C ASP A 27 -11.90 -1.19 28.25
N TYR A 28 -11.07 -0.17 28.00
CA TYR A 28 -11.03 0.53 26.70
C TYR A 28 -10.52 -0.39 25.57
N ALA A 29 -9.49 -1.21 25.84
CA ALA A 29 -9.00 -2.20 24.90
C ALA A 29 -10.03 -3.31 24.62
N ARG A 30 -10.79 -3.74 25.64
CA ARG A 30 -11.92 -4.67 25.48
C ARG A 30 -13.07 -4.07 24.69
N HIS A 31 -13.43 -2.81 24.92
CA HIS A 31 -14.47 -2.11 24.16
C HIS A 31 -14.07 -1.92 22.68
N LYS A 32 -12.80 -1.58 22.40
CA LYS A 32 -12.29 -1.48 21.02
C LYS A 32 -12.21 -2.85 20.32
N ALA A 33 -11.82 -3.89 21.06
CA ALA A 33 -11.85 -5.28 20.57
C ALA A 33 -13.29 -5.79 20.34
N ALA A 34 -14.24 -5.39 21.18
CA ALA A 34 -15.65 -5.71 21.04
C ALA A 34 -16.29 -4.98 19.85
N ALA A 35 -15.92 -3.73 19.59
CA ALA A 35 -16.36 -2.99 18.41
C ALA A 35 -15.79 -3.56 17.10
N SER A 36 -14.50 -3.93 17.07
CA SER A 36 -13.91 -4.66 15.93
C SER A 36 -14.53 -6.04 15.74
N ARG A 37 -14.84 -6.77 16.83
CA ARG A 37 -15.59 -8.03 16.76
C ARG A 37 -17.00 -7.81 16.23
N ALA A 38 -17.72 -6.80 16.70
CA ALA A 38 -19.08 -6.51 16.26
C ALA A 38 -19.11 -6.08 14.79
N PHE A 39 -18.12 -5.32 14.32
CA PHE A 39 -17.97 -4.98 12.91
C PHE A 39 -17.65 -6.21 12.05
N LEU A 40 -16.71 -7.05 12.49
CA LEU A 40 -16.40 -8.33 11.85
C LEU A 40 -17.62 -9.27 11.83
N GLU A 41 -18.38 -9.32 12.93
CA GLU A 41 -19.59 -10.14 13.08
C GLU A 41 -20.71 -9.62 12.16
N ASN A 42 -20.95 -8.31 12.10
CA ASN A 42 -21.96 -7.72 11.22
C ASN A 42 -21.61 -7.89 9.75
N HIS A 43 -20.33 -7.70 9.39
CA HIS A 43 -19.84 -7.97 8.04
C HIS A 43 -19.92 -9.47 7.69
N TYR A 44 -19.64 -10.34 8.67
CA TYR A 44 -19.76 -11.80 8.56
C TYR A 44 -21.22 -12.26 8.37
N GLN A 45 -22.17 -11.66 9.07
CA GLN A 45 -23.61 -11.95 8.90
C GLN A 45 -24.10 -11.55 7.50
N SER A 46 -23.60 -10.45 6.94
CA SER A 46 -23.91 -10.01 5.56
C SER A 46 -23.40 -11.00 4.50
N LEU A 47 -22.20 -11.56 4.70
CA LEU A 47 -21.62 -12.58 3.82
C LEU A 47 -22.39 -13.92 3.88
N LEU A 48 -22.82 -14.34 5.09
CA LEU A 48 -23.65 -15.54 5.26
C LEU A 48 -25.04 -15.39 4.63
N ALA A 49 -25.62 -14.18 4.67
CA ALA A 49 -26.89 -13.88 4.01
C ALA A 49 -26.76 -13.97 2.48
N SER A 50 -25.64 -13.48 1.93
CA SER A 50 -25.36 -13.55 0.49
C SER A 50 -25.09 -14.98 0.00
N ALA A 51 -24.46 -15.82 0.83
CA ALA A 51 -24.21 -17.23 0.52
C ALA A 51 -25.49 -18.11 0.55
N ARG A 52 -26.50 -17.72 1.34
CA ARG A 52 -27.80 -18.43 1.42
C ARG A 52 -28.70 -18.21 0.20
N ASN A 53 -28.51 -17.13 -0.54
CA ASN A 53 -29.36 -16.76 -1.68
C ASN A 53 -28.80 -17.19 -3.04
N GLY A 54 -27.64 -17.87 -3.08
CA GLY A 54 -27.04 -18.40 -4.31
C GLY A 54 -27.73 -19.67 -4.79
N VAL A 55 -28.57 -19.56 -5.82
CA VAL A 55 -29.16 -20.70 -6.54
C VAL A 55 -28.05 -21.60 -7.09
N GLY A 56 -28.10 -22.89 -6.74
CA GLY A 56 -27.09 -23.89 -7.08
C GLY A 56 -26.84 -23.98 -8.59
N ARG A 57 -25.64 -23.56 -9.00
CA ARG A 57 -25.14 -23.77 -10.36
C ARG A 57 -24.35 -25.10 -10.37
N ALA A 58 -24.67 -25.99 -11.31
CA ALA A 58 -24.02 -27.29 -11.44
C ALA A 58 -22.50 -27.13 -11.58
N VAL A 59 -21.75 -27.74 -10.65
CA VAL A 59 -20.29 -27.69 -10.59
C VAL A 59 -19.76 -28.77 -11.53
N GLY A 60 -19.13 -28.35 -12.63
CA GLY A 60 -18.35 -29.24 -13.50
C GLY A 60 -17.18 -29.91 -12.75
N PRO A 61 -16.45 -30.85 -13.39
CA PRO A 61 -15.38 -31.59 -12.72
C PRO A 61 -14.37 -30.63 -12.07
N ARG A 62 -14.17 -30.77 -10.75
CA ARG A 62 -13.23 -29.97 -9.96
C ARG A 62 -11.83 -30.12 -10.54
N GLN A 63 -11.33 -29.08 -11.22
CA GLN A 63 -9.90 -28.97 -11.49
C GLN A 63 -9.16 -29.03 -10.15
N LYS A 64 -8.10 -29.84 -10.06
CA LYS A 64 -7.28 -29.97 -8.85
C LYS A 64 -6.73 -28.58 -8.50
N GLU A 65 -7.03 -28.10 -7.29
CA GLU A 65 -6.54 -26.79 -6.84
C GLU A 65 -5.00 -26.80 -6.83
N PRO A 66 -4.35 -25.75 -7.38
CA PRO A 66 -2.91 -25.64 -7.28
C PRO A 66 -2.50 -25.51 -5.82
N SER A 67 -1.50 -26.27 -5.46
CA SER A 67 -0.86 -26.28 -4.15
C SER A 67 0.51 -25.62 -4.25
N PHE A 68 1.06 -25.22 -3.11
CA PHE A 68 2.43 -24.71 -3.05
C PHE A 68 3.46 -25.69 -3.66
N ALA A 69 3.21 -27.00 -3.56
CA ALA A 69 4.06 -28.04 -4.11
C ALA A 69 4.07 -28.09 -5.65
N ASP A 70 3.11 -27.44 -6.32
CA ASP A 70 3.04 -27.37 -7.78
C ASP A 70 3.96 -26.28 -8.36
N PHE A 71 4.63 -25.51 -7.50
CA PHE A 71 5.59 -24.47 -7.91
C PHE A 71 7.02 -24.91 -7.62
N HIS A 72 7.92 -24.61 -8.56
CA HIS A 72 9.36 -24.67 -8.35
C HIS A 72 9.83 -23.26 -7.96
N LEU A 73 10.38 -23.11 -6.75
CA LEU A 73 10.88 -21.82 -6.26
C LEU A 73 12.35 -21.67 -6.59
N PHE A 74 12.72 -20.50 -7.11
CA PHE A 74 14.11 -20.17 -7.43
C PHE A 74 14.75 -19.33 -6.33
N LYS A 75 14.34 -18.06 -6.19
CA LYS A 75 14.98 -17.10 -5.29
C LYS A 75 13.96 -16.23 -4.57
N CYS A 76 14.22 -15.95 -3.29
CA CYS A 76 13.46 -14.96 -2.53
C CYS A 76 13.91 -13.56 -2.96
N ILE A 77 12.98 -12.76 -3.47
CA ILE A 77 13.22 -11.42 -4.01
C ILE A 77 12.62 -10.31 -3.16
N GLY A 78 11.74 -10.64 -2.22
CA GLY A 78 11.12 -9.66 -1.33
C GLY A 78 10.79 -10.27 0.03
N ARG A 79 10.92 -9.46 1.08
CA ARG A 79 10.46 -9.81 2.42
C ARG A 79 9.66 -8.65 2.99
N GLY A 80 8.36 -8.86 3.10
CA GLY A 80 7.42 -7.93 3.70
C GLY A 80 7.18 -8.19 5.19
N ALA A 81 6.28 -7.41 5.79
CA ALA A 81 5.95 -7.52 7.20
C ALA A 81 5.25 -8.84 7.60
N PHE A 82 4.66 -9.55 6.63
CA PHE A 82 3.82 -10.74 6.84
C PHE A 82 4.22 -11.93 5.98
N GLY A 83 5.24 -11.78 5.12
CA GLY A 83 5.45 -12.75 4.06
C GLY A 83 6.66 -12.48 3.18
N GLU A 84 6.84 -13.37 2.23
CA GLU A 84 7.98 -13.41 1.33
C GLU A 84 7.51 -13.52 -0.11
N VAL A 85 8.30 -12.96 -1.02
CA VAL A 85 8.04 -13.02 -2.46
C VAL A 85 9.15 -13.83 -3.10
N PHE A 86 8.78 -14.87 -3.84
CA PHE A 86 9.71 -15.75 -4.54
C PHE A 86 9.52 -15.65 -6.04
N VAL A 87 10.61 -15.66 -6.80
CA VAL A 87 10.56 -16.01 -8.23
C VAL A 87 10.31 -17.51 -8.32
N CYS A 88 9.34 -17.91 -9.13
CA CYS A 88 8.95 -19.30 -9.27
C CYS A 88 8.47 -19.63 -10.69
N LYS A 89 8.39 -20.93 -10.97
CA LYS A 89 7.76 -21.48 -12.18
C LYS A 89 6.72 -22.52 -11.80
N TYR A 90 5.60 -22.54 -12.51
CA TYR A 90 4.60 -23.58 -12.32
C TYR A 90 5.05 -24.89 -13.00
N LYS A 91 5.15 -25.99 -12.24
CA LYS A 91 5.80 -27.23 -12.70
C LYS A 91 5.14 -27.88 -13.91
N SER A 92 3.83 -27.72 -14.04
CA SER A 92 3.07 -28.28 -15.16
C SER A 92 2.91 -27.32 -16.33
N ASP A 93 3.38 -26.07 -16.19
CA ASP A 93 3.40 -25.15 -17.31
C ASP A 93 4.49 -25.55 -18.30
N LYS A 94 4.07 -25.71 -19.56
CA LYS A 94 5.00 -26.01 -20.66
C LYS A 94 5.75 -24.77 -21.12
N THR A 95 5.23 -23.59 -20.79
CA THR A 95 5.90 -22.32 -21.05
C THR A 95 7.03 -22.11 -20.03
N ASP A 96 8.09 -21.40 -20.42
CA ASP A 96 9.16 -21.01 -19.49
C ASP A 96 8.83 -19.73 -18.72
N THR A 97 7.54 -19.50 -18.49
CA THR A 97 7.04 -18.28 -17.83
C THR A 97 7.42 -18.27 -16.36
N LEU A 98 8.02 -17.17 -15.92
CA LEU A 98 8.34 -16.91 -14.53
C LEU A 98 7.22 -16.11 -13.86
N TYR A 99 7.02 -16.39 -12.57
CA TYR A 99 6.00 -15.76 -11.73
C TYR A 99 6.61 -15.26 -10.42
N ALA A 100 6.00 -14.23 -9.84
CA ALA A 100 6.25 -13.83 -8.47
C ALA A 100 5.20 -14.47 -7.54
N LEU A 101 5.62 -15.36 -6.64
CA LEU A 101 4.76 -15.97 -5.63
C LEU A 101 4.92 -15.24 -4.30
N LYS A 102 3.89 -14.48 -3.90
CA LYS A 102 3.80 -13.87 -2.57
C LYS A 102 3.18 -14.88 -1.60
N ARG A 103 3.94 -15.27 -0.58
CA ARG A 103 3.54 -16.17 0.52
C ARG A 103 3.34 -15.37 1.80
N LEU A 104 2.11 -15.34 2.32
CA LEU A 104 1.70 -14.54 3.48
C LEU A 104 1.28 -15.43 4.65
N ARG A 105 1.81 -15.19 5.85
CA ARG A 105 1.55 -15.98 7.07
C ARG A 105 0.23 -15.57 7.72
N LYS A 106 -0.71 -16.52 7.86
CA LYS A 106 -2.03 -16.27 8.49
C LYS A 106 -1.90 -15.80 9.94
N SER A 107 -1.04 -16.44 10.72
CA SER A 107 -0.78 -16.09 12.11
C SER A 107 -0.33 -14.63 12.28
N ASP A 108 0.58 -14.17 11.43
CA ASP A 108 1.10 -12.79 11.46
C ASP A 108 0.02 -11.77 11.08
N MET A 109 -0.78 -12.07 10.05
CA MET A 109 -1.87 -11.20 9.61
C MET A 109 -2.95 -11.04 10.69
N ILE A 110 -3.30 -12.13 11.37
CA ILE A 110 -4.27 -12.12 12.48
C ILE A 110 -3.71 -11.30 13.64
N THR A 111 -2.48 -11.61 14.08
CA THR A 111 -1.85 -10.98 15.25
C THR A 111 -1.68 -9.48 15.04
N LYS A 112 -1.31 -9.06 13.82
CA LYS A 112 -1.08 -7.65 13.47
C LYS A 112 -2.36 -6.93 12.99
N LYS A 113 -3.50 -7.63 12.91
CA LYS A 113 -4.81 -7.11 12.44
C LYS A 113 -4.77 -6.55 11.00
N GLN A 114 -4.15 -7.29 10.08
CA GLN A 114 -3.89 -6.84 8.70
C GLN A 114 -4.66 -7.64 7.65
N VAL A 115 -5.62 -8.46 8.08
CA VAL A 115 -6.46 -9.29 7.19
C VAL A 115 -7.21 -8.44 6.16
N ILE A 116 -7.71 -7.27 6.56
CA ILE A 116 -8.42 -6.34 5.67
C ILE A 116 -7.50 -5.85 4.56
N HIS A 117 -6.25 -5.50 4.88
CA HIS A 117 -5.29 -4.99 3.89
C HIS A 117 -4.98 -6.05 2.82
N VAL A 118 -4.79 -7.30 3.22
CA VAL A 118 -4.52 -8.39 2.27
C VAL A 118 -5.74 -8.72 1.40
N ARG A 119 -6.96 -8.55 1.94
CA ARG A 119 -8.19 -8.64 1.13
C ARG A 119 -8.30 -7.51 0.12
N SER A 120 -8.09 -6.25 0.55
CA SER A 120 -8.05 -5.10 -0.35
C SER A 120 -7.03 -5.29 -1.47
N GLU A 121 -5.83 -5.76 -1.14
CA GLU A 121 -4.79 -6.03 -2.13
C GLU A 121 -5.25 -7.07 -3.17
N LYS A 122 -5.78 -8.21 -2.71
CA LYS A 122 -6.31 -9.25 -3.60
C LYS A 122 -7.46 -8.73 -4.47
N ASP A 123 -8.39 -7.97 -3.92
CA ASP A 123 -9.58 -7.49 -4.63
C ASP A 123 -9.20 -6.52 -5.76
N VAL A 124 -8.32 -5.56 -5.49
CA VAL A 124 -7.85 -4.63 -6.52
C VAL A 124 -7.11 -5.37 -7.62
N LEU A 125 -6.18 -6.26 -7.27
CA LEU A 125 -5.42 -7.02 -8.25
C LEU A 125 -6.31 -7.96 -9.08
N ALA A 126 -7.32 -8.58 -8.46
CA ALA A 126 -8.28 -9.43 -9.15
C ALA A 126 -9.16 -8.65 -10.13
N GLU A 127 -9.58 -7.44 -9.76
CA GLU A 127 -10.36 -6.54 -10.63
C GLU A 127 -9.50 -6.00 -11.79
N ALA A 128 -8.22 -5.70 -11.52
CA ALA A 128 -7.26 -5.22 -12.51
C ALA A 128 -6.84 -6.30 -13.53
N ALA A 129 -6.75 -7.57 -13.12
CA ALA A 129 -6.12 -8.67 -13.85
C ALA A 129 -6.62 -8.86 -15.29
N ALA A 130 -7.86 -8.47 -15.59
CA ALA A 130 -8.46 -8.68 -16.90
C ALA A 130 -8.15 -7.59 -17.93
N SER A 131 -7.87 -6.35 -17.49
CA SER A 131 -7.94 -5.19 -18.38
C SER A 131 -7.03 -4.03 -18.04
N ASN A 132 -6.34 -4.03 -16.90
CA ASN A 132 -5.50 -2.91 -16.50
C ASN A 132 -4.00 -3.20 -16.71
N PRO A 133 -3.36 -2.63 -17.75
CA PRO A 133 -1.94 -2.86 -18.02
C PRO A 133 -1.01 -2.16 -17.01
N TRP A 134 -1.52 -1.25 -16.18
CA TRP A 134 -0.75 -0.45 -15.24
C TRP A 134 -0.58 -1.08 -13.85
N VAL A 135 -1.28 -2.17 -13.60
CA VAL A 135 -1.24 -2.89 -12.33
C VAL A 135 -0.60 -4.25 -12.55
N VAL A 136 0.20 -4.70 -11.59
CA VAL A 136 0.79 -6.05 -11.64
C VAL A 136 -0.31 -7.10 -11.77
N ASN A 137 -0.22 -8.00 -12.74
CA ASN A 137 -1.28 -8.99 -12.94
C ASN A 137 -1.28 -10.04 -11.82
N LEU A 138 -2.46 -10.28 -11.25
CA LEU A 138 -2.72 -11.46 -10.41
C LEU A 138 -3.23 -12.60 -11.28
N TYR A 139 -2.50 -13.69 -11.34
CA TYR A 139 -2.94 -14.89 -12.06
C TYR A 139 -3.82 -15.76 -11.17
N ARG A 140 -3.40 -16.03 -9.93
CA ARG A 140 -4.10 -16.93 -9.02
C ARG A 140 -3.87 -16.54 -7.57
N SER A 141 -4.84 -16.84 -6.71
CA SER A 141 -4.64 -16.86 -5.27
C SER A 141 -5.27 -18.10 -4.64
N PHE A 142 -4.55 -18.68 -3.69
CA PHE A 142 -4.94 -19.90 -2.99
C PHE A 142 -4.39 -19.88 -1.56
N GLN A 143 -4.68 -20.90 -0.78
CA GLN A 143 -4.28 -20.96 0.63
C GLN A 143 -4.08 -22.41 1.08
N ASP A 144 -3.29 -22.57 2.14
CA ASP A 144 -3.23 -23.81 2.94
C ASP A 144 -3.59 -23.51 4.41
N SER A 145 -3.27 -24.41 5.33
CA SER A 145 -3.58 -24.22 6.75
C SER A 145 -2.80 -23.07 7.40
N LEU A 146 -1.65 -22.67 6.84
CA LEU A 146 -0.70 -21.72 7.45
C LEU A 146 -0.56 -20.42 6.65
N TYR A 147 -0.72 -20.48 5.34
CA TYR A 147 -0.37 -19.40 4.43
C TYR A 147 -1.49 -19.06 3.44
N LEU A 148 -1.45 -17.81 2.98
CA LEU A 148 -2.09 -17.34 1.77
C LEU A 148 -1.04 -17.16 0.68
N TYR A 149 -1.42 -17.44 -0.56
CA TYR A 149 -0.53 -17.39 -1.72
C TYR A 149 -1.15 -16.56 -2.83
N MET A 150 -0.35 -15.68 -3.43
CA MET A 150 -0.71 -14.91 -4.62
C MET A 150 0.35 -15.13 -5.68
N VAL A 151 -0.06 -15.66 -6.83
CA VAL A 151 0.78 -15.87 -8.02
C VAL A 151 0.58 -14.67 -8.93
N MET A 152 1.62 -13.88 -9.07
CA MET A 152 1.59 -12.60 -9.76
C MET A 152 2.59 -12.60 -10.92
N GLU A 153 2.44 -11.62 -11.80
CA GLU A 153 3.43 -11.26 -12.80
C GLU A 153 4.78 -10.97 -12.16
N TYR A 154 5.83 -11.55 -12.74
CA TYR A 154 7.19 -11.28 -12.31
C TYR A 154 7.70 -10.01 -13.00
N MET A 155 8.17 -9.05 -12.18
CA MET A 155 8.68 -7.75 -12.63
C MET A 155 10.22 -7.73 -12.46
N PRO A 156 11.01 -8.18 -13.45
CA PRO A 156 12.43 -8.45 -13.28
C PRO A 156 13.30 -7.19 -13.07
N GLY A 157 12.77 -6.01 -13.42
CA GLY A 157 13.47 -4.74 -13.25
C GLY A 157 13.50 -4.21 -11.81
N GLY A 158 12.89 -4.92 -10.85
CA GLY A 158 12.85 -4.50 -9.45
C GLY A 158 11.93 -3.31 -9.22
N ASP A 159 12.23 -2.52 -8.19
CA ASP A 159 11.43 -1.37 -7.73
C ASP A 159 12.11 -0.02 -8.04
N MET A 160 11.32 1.04 -8.16
CA MET A 160 11.83 2.40 -8.45
C MET A 160 12.78 2.90 -7.38
N ILE A 161 12.59 2.51 -6.11
CA ILE A 161 13.50 2.90 -5.04
C ILE A 161 14.92 2.35 -5.27
N SER A 162 15.06 1.14 -5.80
CA SER A 162 16.37 0.57 -6.14
C SER A 162 17.03 1.35 -7.28
N TRP A 163 16.26 1.80 -8.28
CA TRP A 163 16.78 2.65 -9.35
C TRP A 163 17.18 4.05 -8.86
N LEU A 164 16.40 4.67 -7.98
CA LEU A 164 16.75 5.94 -7.33
C LEU A 164 18.02 5.81 -6.49
N CYS A 165 18.18 4.71 -5.75
CA CYS A 165 19.39 4.44 -4.98
C CYS A 165 20.64 4.29 -5.86
N ASP A 166 20.51 3.62 -7.01
CA ASP A 166 21.61 3.39 -7.95
C ASP A 166 22.02 4.67 -8.70
N LYS A 167 21.03 5.43 -9.20
CA LYS A 167 21.25 6.63 -10.00
C LYS A 167 21.51 7.88 -9.16
N GLY A 168 20.99 7.92 -7.93
CA GLY A 168 20.95 9.09 -7.07
C GLY A 168 19.90 10.12 -7.49
N ILE A 169 19.89 10.51 -8.76
CA ILE A 169 18.88 11.39 -9.40
C ILE A 169 18.57 10.90 -10.81
N PHE A 170 17.38 11.20 -11.30
CA PHE A 170 17.01 10.96 -12.69
C PHE A 170 17.16 12.28 -13.46
N ASP A 171 17.49 12.19 -14.74
CA ASP A 171 17.42 13.36 -15.62
C ASP A 171 15.95 13.75 -15.87
N VAL A 172 15.76 14.96 -16.40
CA VAL A 172 14.44 15.54 -16.61
C VAL A 172 13.60 14.72 -17.57
N GLU A 173 14.17 14.19 -18.66
CA GLU A 173 13.40 13.45 -19.66
C GLU A 173 13.02 12.07 -19.16
N SER A 174 13.94 11.37 -18.48
CA SER A 174 13.61 10.13 -17.77
C SER A 174 12.54 10.36 -16.70
N THR A 175 12.61 11.49 -15.97
CA THR A 175 11.59 11.85 -14.99
C THR A 175 10.24 12.11 -15.67
N ARG A 176 10.21 12.88 -16.76
CA ARG A 176 9.01 13.16 -17.55
C ARG A 176 8.32 11.88 -17.99
N PHE A 177 9.09 10.92 -18.50
CA PHE A 177 8.58 9.62 -18.92
C PHE A 177 7.91 8.85 -17.78
N TYR A 178 8.63 8.61 -16.68
CA TYR A 178 8.07 7.79 -15.59
C TYR A 178 6.97 8.50 -14.81
N ILE A 179 6.99 9.84 -14.73
CA ILE A 179 5.89 10.60 -14.15
C ILE A 179 4.66 10.53 -15.05
N ALA A 180 4.80 10.59 -16.38
CA ALA A 180 3.68 10.37 -17.29
C ALA A 180 3.07 8.97 -17.11
N GLU A 181 3.90 7.92 -17.08
CA GLU A 181 3.45 6.54 -16.81
C GLU A 181 2.80 6.41 -15.43
N LEU A 182 3.38 7.03 -14.40
CA LEU A 182 2.85 6.95 -13.03
C LEU A 182 1.50 7.66 -12.94
N CYS A 183 1.34 8.81 -13.60
CA CYS A 183 0.07 9.51 -13.68
C CYS A 183 -1.01 8.65 -14.34
N ALA A 184 -0.70 8.04 -15.49
CA ALA A 184 -1.63 7.13 -16.17
C ALA A 184 -1.96 5.89 -15.32
N ALA A 185 -0.98 5.34 -14.62
CA ALA A 185 -1.18 4.21 -13.72
C ALA A 185 -2.12 4.54 -12.56
N VAL A 186 -1.88 5.66 -11.87
CA VAL A 186 -2.72 6.13 -10.76
C VAL A 186 -4.14 6.43 -11.24
N ALA A 187 -4.29 7.10 -12.39
CA ALA A 187 -5.60 7.38 -12.98
C ALA A 187 -6.37 6.09 -13.29
N SER A 188 -5.70 5.06 -13.82
CA SER A 188 -6.35 3.77 -14.11
C SER A 188 -6.89 3.08 -12.85
N VAL A 189 -6.23 3.25 -11.70
CA VAL A 189 -6.69 2.73 -10.40
C VAL A 189 -7.90 3.55 -9.91
N HIS A 190 -7.88 4.86 -10.11
CA HIS A 190 -9.01 5.75 -9.81
C HIS A 190 -10.24 5.43 -10.66
N ASP A 191 -10.05 5.10 -11.94
CA ASP A 191 -11.13 4.70 -12.86
C ASP A 191 -11.81 3.38 -12.48
N MET A 192 -11.06 2.47 -11.84
CA MET A 192 -11.60 1.27 -11.20
C MET A 192 -12.36 1.56 -9.89
N GLY A 193 -12.38 2.81 -9.43
CA GLY A 193 -13.07 3.22 -8.20
C GLY A 193 -12.27 2.97 -6.92
N PHE A 194 -10.94 2.94 -7.01
CA PHE A 194 -10.04 2.79 -5.86
C PHE A 194 -9.13 4.00 -5.67
N VAL A 195 -8.82 4.34 -4.43
CA VAL A 195 -7.72 5.24 -4.07
C VAL A 195 -6.59 4.39 -3.51
N HIS A 196 -5.35 4.59 -3.96
CA HIS A 196 -4.23 3.75 -3.57
C HIS A 196 -3.77 4.02 -2.13
N ARG A 197 -3.61 5.30 -1.75
CA ARG A 197 -3.20 5.80 -0.42
C ARG A 197 -1.77 5.44 0.05
N ASP A 198 -0.98 4.82 -0.81
CA ASP A 198 0.41 4.39 -0.50
C ASP A 198 1.29 4.39 -1.76
N ILE A 199 1.13 5.43 -2.59
CA ILE A 199 1.98 5.62 -3.77
C ILE A 199 3.37 6.05 -3.29
N LYS A 200 4.38 5.23 -3.57
CA LYS A 200 5.78 5.45 -3.23
C LYS A 200 6.70 4.65 -4.16
N PRO A 201 8.00 4.98 -4.25
CA PRO A 201 8.92 4.30 -5.15
C PRO A 201 9.06 2.79 -4.91
N ASP A 202 8.86 2.30 -3.68
CA ASP A 202 8.85 0.86 -3.38
C ASP A 202 7.75 0.08 -4.11
N ASN A 203 6.62 0.74 -4.36
CA ASN A 203 5.41 0.12 -4.90
C ASN A 203 5.33 0.23 -6.44
N ILE A 204 6.32 0.85 -7.07
CA ILE A 204 6.42 1.05 -8.52
C ILE A 204 7.47 0.08 -9.06
N LEU A 205 7.02 -0.94 -9.80
CA LEU A 205 7.88 -2.03 -10.28
C LEU A 205 8.17 -1.92 -11.77
N PHE A 206 9.38 -2.31 -12.18
CA PHE A 206 9.85 -2.26 -13.56
C PHE A 206 9.72 -3.62 -14.24
N GLY A 207 9.07 -3.64 -15.41
CA GLY A 207 9.01 -4.83 -16.28
C GLY A 207 10.29 -5.03 -17.08
N GLU A 208 10.33 -6.10 -17.88
CA GLU A 208 11.48 -6.41 -18.75
C GLU A 208 11.76 -5.32 -19.79
N SER A 209 10.71 -4.68 -20.31
CA SER A 209 10.81 -3.57 -21.27
C SER A 209 11.13 -2.21 -20.62
N GLY A 210 11.27 -2.16 -19.29
CA GLY A 210 11.53 -0.92 -18.53
C GLY A 210 10.31 -0.09 -18.17
N HIS A 211 9.11 -0.44 -18.67
CA HIS A 211 7.89 0.25 -18.26
C HIS A 211 7.45 -0.15 -16.85
N ILE A 212 6.77 0.77 -16.17
CA ILE A 212 6.38 0.58 -14.77
C ILE A 212 5.00 -0.07 -14.62
N LYS A 213 4.76 -0.71 -13.47
CA LYS A 213 3.42 -1.09 -12.98
C LYS A 213 3.33 -0.84 -11.48
N LEU A 214 2.11 -0.55 -11.00
CA LEU A 214 1.81 -0.39 -9.58
C LEU A 214 1.58 -1.75 -8.91
N SER A 215 2.00 -1.82 -7.65
CA SER A 215 1.88 -2.98 -6.77
C SER A 215 1.53 -2.54 -5.33
N ASP A 216 1.22 -3.49 -4.45
CA ASP A 216 0.92 -3.29 -3.03
C ASP A 216 -0.29 -2.37 -2.75
N PHE A 217 -1.48 -2.91 -3.00
CA PHE A 217 -2.76 -2.25 -2.74
C PHE A 217 -3.30 -2.51 -1.33
N GLY A 218 -2.42 -2.86 -0.37
CA GLY A 218 -2.82 -3.22 0.99
C GLY A 218 -3.54 -2.08 1.72
N LEU A 219 -3.17 -0.83 1.42
CA LEU A 219 -3.83 0.35 1.97
C LEU A 219 -4.90 0.91 1.04
N SER A 220 -5.27 0.27 -0.07
CA SER A 220 -6.27 0.84 -0.97
C SER A 220 -7.68 0.83 -0.38
N LYS A 221 -8.50 1.81 -0.79
CA LYS A 221 -9.91 1.92 -0.37
C LYS A 221 -10.79 2.17 -1.59
N ARG A 222 -11.90 1.43 -1.68
CA ARG A 222 -12.93 1.67 -2.70
C ARG A 222 -13.72 2.92 -2.37
N PHE A 223 -14.11 3.69 -3.39
CA PHE A 223 -15.00 4.84 -3.23
C PHE A 223 -16.24 4.68 -4.12
N VAL A 224 -17.40 5.04 -3.57
CA VAL A 224 -18.69 4.93 -4.25
C VAL A 224 -19.13 6.35 -4.61
N GLU A 225 -18.71 6.82 -5.79
CA GLU A 225 -19.43 7.74 -6.71
C GLU A 225 -18.47 8.60 -7.57
N LYS A 226 -18.76 8.64 -8.89
CA LYS A 226 -18.10 9.47 -9.91
C LYS A 226 -18.53 10.96 -9.89
N ARG A 227 -19.16 11.45 -8.81
CA ARG A 227 -19.74 12.82 -8.77
C ARG A 227 -19.36 13.70 -7.58
N GLY A 228 -18.50 13.23 -6.69
CA GLY A 228 -17.90 14.06 -5.66
C GLY A 228 -16.71 13.33 -5.09
N ASN A 229 -15.52 13.94 -5.14
CA ASN A 229 -14.22 13.39 -4.74
C ASN A 229 -14.11 13.06 -3.23
N LEU A 230 -15.14 12.51 -2.61
CA LEU A 230 -15.22 12.20 -1.19
C LEU A 230 -15.35 10.70 -1.01
N LEU A 231 -14.44 10.15 -0.21
CA LEU A 231 -14.53 8.78 0.27
C LEU A 231 -15.83 8.59 1.06
N ASP A 232 -16.38 7.37 0.98
CA ASP A 232 -17.45 6.92 1.85
C ASP A 232 -17.04 7.13 3.32
N TYR A 233 -17.65 8.13 3.95
CA TYR A 233 -17.37 8.61 5.30
C TYR A 233 -18.30 7.88 6.28
N ASP A 234 -18.19 6.54 6.32
CA ASP A 234 -18.75 5.72 7.40
C ASP A 234 -17.78 5.64 8.59
N ASP A 235 -17.33 6.82 9.02
CA ASP A 235 -16.71 7.05 10.33
C ASP A 235 -17.47 8.21 10.99
N ARG A 236 -18.79 8.07 11.14
CA ARG A 236 -19.56 8.97 12.00
C ARG A 236 -19.18 8.68 13.44
N PRO A 237 -18.55 9.62 14.17
CA PRO A 237 -18.46 9.51 15.61
C PRO A 237 -19.88 9.58 16.16
N SER A 238 -20.34 8.50 16.79
CA SER A 238 -21.45 8.58 17.72
C SER A 238 -21.16 9.71 18.70
N SER A 239 -22.07 10.68 18.74
CA SER A 239 -22.01 11.87 19.56
C SER A 239 -21.71 11.54 21.03
N SER A 240 -20.48 11.80 21.47
CA SER A 240 -20.16 12.07 22.87
C SER A 240 -18.81 12.77 22.99
N SER A 241 -18.88 14.03 23.43
CA SER A 241 -17.90 14.81 24.20
C SER A 241 -16.42 14.38 24.17
N GLY A 242 -15.57 15.31 23.75
CA GLY A 242 -14.15 15.13 23.47
C GLY A 242 -13.33 14.47 24.56
N VAL A 243 -12.41 13.61 24.11
CA VAL A 243 -11.17 13.21 24.78
C VAL A 243 -10.12 12.93 23.68
N GLU A 244 -8.88 13.30 23.96
CA GLU A 244 -7.72 13.29 23.07
C GLU A 244 -7.31 11.89 22.53
N ALA A 245 -6.75 11.94 21.32
CA ALA A 245 -5.66 11.14 20.74
C ALA A 245 -5.53 9.63 21.04
N SER A 246 -5.78 8.77 20.03
CA SER A 246 -5.19 7.42 19.96
C SER A 246 -5.05 6.81 18.54
N ALA A 247 -3.78 6.59 18.16
CA ALA A 247 -3.12 5.40 17.60
C ALA A 247 -3.46 4.69 16.25
N ASP A 248 -4.58 4.91 15.55
CA ASP A 248 -4.87 4.00 14.42
C ASP A 248 -4.06 4.21 13.11
N VAL A 249 -3.68 5.45 12.77
CA VAL A 249 -2.86 5.72 11.56
C VAL A 249 -1.37 5.48 11.84
N THR A 250 -0.90 5.74 13.06
CA THR A 250 0.51 5.58 13.44
C THR A 250 0.90 4.11 13.67
N SER A 251 -0.04 3.24 14.04
CA SER A 251 0.23 1.81 14.32
C SER A 251 0.70 1.04 13.08
N ALA A 252 0.21 1.39 11.88
CA ALA A 252 0.65 0.79 10.63
C ALA A 252 2.13 1.08 10.31
N TYR A 253 2.65 2.23 10.76
CA TYR A 253 4.03 2.67 10.53
C TYR A 253 4.98 2.38 11.71
N ALA A 254 4.45 2.23 12.93
CA ALA A 254 5.26 2.12 14.16
C ALA A 254 5.91 0.74 14.42
N SER A 255 5.62 -0.29 13.62
CA SER A 255 6.14 -1.66 13.86
C SER A 255 7.52 -1.96 13.27
N ARG A 256 8.26 -0.96 12.76
CA ARG A 256 9.64 -1.13 12.29
C ARG A 256 10.65 -0.65 13.34
N LYS A 257 10.87 -1.42 14.40
CA LYS A 257 12.07 -1.25 15.23
C LYS A 257 13.17 -2.19 14.74
N GLY A 258 14.05 -1.68 13.87
CA GLY A 258 15.37 -2.25 13.66
C GLY A 258 16.27 -1.90 14.85
N THR A 259 17.08 -2.85 15.31
CA THR A 259 18.09 -2.64 16.35
C THR A 259 19.14 -1.61 15.91
N PRO A 260 19.66 -0.75 16.81
CA PRO A 260 20.63 0.27 16.43
C PRO A 260 21.99 -0.37 16.03
N PRO A 261 22.67 0.11 14.98
CA PRO A 261 23.98 -0.39 14.60
C PRO A 261 25.08 0.08 15.59
N ARG A 262 25.96 -0.86 15.97
CA ARG A 262 27.16 -0.60 16.80
C ARG A 262 28.20 0.24 16.05
N SER A 263 28.94 1.03 16.81
CA SER A 263 29.98 1.98 16.40
C SER A 263 31.10 1.37 15.54
N PRO A 264 31.78 2.16 14.67
CA PRO A 264 32.62 1.64 13.60
C PRO A 264 34.05 1.33 14.04
N SER A 265 34.55 0.15 13.63
CA SER A 265 35.98 -0.12 13.46
C SER A 265 36.37 0.09 11.99
N ARG A 266 37.45 0.86 11.77
CA ARG A 266 38.02 1.19 10.46
C ARG A 266 38.72 -0.03 9.84
N GLY A 267 38.34 -0.39 8.62
CA GLY A 267 39.04 -1.33 7.74
C GLY A 267 38.46 -1.26 6.32
N GLY A 268 39.30 -1.11 5.30
CA GLY A 268 38.93 -0.60 3.97
C GLY A 268 38.56 -1.61 2.87
N ALA A 269 38.30 -1.01 1.70
CA ALA A 269 38.11 -1.52 0.34
C ALA A 269 36.82 -2.30 -0.01
N GLY A 270 36.10 -1.81 -1.03
CA GLY A 270 35.04 -2.52 -1.76
C GLY A 270 33.83 -1.66 -2.11
N THR A 271 33.66 -1.33 -3.39
CA THR A 271 32.54 -0.58 -3.99
C THR A 271 31.15 -1.20 -3.80
N SER A 272 31.02 -2.42 -3.27
CA SER A 272 29.71 -3.04 -2.93
C SER A 272 29.15 -2.62 -1.56
N ILE A 273 30.00 -2.11 -0.65
CA ILE A 273 29.59 -1.70 0.71
C ILE A 273 28.77 -0.39 0.66
N ALA A 274 28.95 0.42 -0.39
CA ALA A 274 28.20 1.66 -0.60
C ALA A 274 26.72 1.41 -0.92
N HIS A 275 26.42 0.43 -1.80
CA HIS A 275 25.04 0.06 -2.15
C HIS A 275 24.24 -0.42 -0.92
N GLY A 276 24.86 -1.19 -0.03
CA GLY A 276 24.21 -1.64 1.20
C GLY A 276 23.87 -0.50 2.18
N ARG A 277 24.79 0.46 2.38
CA ARG A 277 24.61 1.59 3.32
C ARG A 277 23.61 2.63 2.82
N VAL A 278 23.62 2.95 1.53
CA VAL A 278 22.63 3.86 0.93
C VAL A 278 21.25 3.20 0.99
N ARG A 279 21.16 1.90 0.66
CA ARG A 279 19.93 1.13 0.80
C ARG A 279 19.43 1.03 2.24
N GLU A 280 20.29 0.91 3.25
CA GLU A 280 19.88 0.95 4.68
C GLU A 280 19.34 2.33 5.07
N MET A 281 19.94 3.41 4.57
CA MET A 281 19.41 4.76 4.72
C MET A 281 18.02 4.86 4.09
N PHE A 282 17.85 4.45 2.82
CA PHE A 282 16.54 4.43 2.16
C PHE A 282 15.55 3.45 2.82
N GLN A 283 15.97 2.28 3.30
CA GLN A 283 15.13 1.34 4.07
C GLN A 283 14.62 1.93 5.40
N SER A 284 15.39 2.84 6.00
CA SER A 284 14.93 3.66 7.13
C SER A 284 13.90 4.73 6.70
N ILE A 285 13.93 5.17 5.43
CA ILE A 285 12.90 6.00 4.76
C ILE A 285 11.63 5.20 4.50
N VAL A 286 11.71 3.90 4.23
CA VAL A 286 10.53 3.04 3.93
C VAL A 286 9.59 2.85 5.15
N GLY A 287 10.00 3.27 6.36
CA GLY A 287 9.11 3.39 7.53
C GLY A 287 8.58 4.81 7.77
N SER A 288 9.05 5.79 7.00
CA SER A 288 8.76 7.21 7.12
C SER A 288 7.57 7.59 6.23
N PRO A 289 6.62 8.39 6.72
CA PRO A 289 5.41 8.78 5.98
C PRO A 289 5.68 9.82 4.87
N GLY A 290 6.87 9.80 4.26
CA GLY A 290 7.41 10.86 3.42
C GLY A 290 6.57 11.23 2.19
N TYR A 291 5.78 10.29 1.68
CA TYR A 291 4.92 10.46 0.50
C TYR A 291 3.45 10.70 0.86
N ILE A 292 3.08 10.59 2.13
CA ILE A 292 1.67 10.68 2.56
C ILE A 292 1.19 12.13 2.47
N ALA A 293 0.01 12.32 1.89
CA ALA A 293 -0.64 13.63 1.81
C ALA A 293 -1.03 14.17 3.21
N PRO A 294 -0.98 15.49 3.44
CA PRO A 294 -1.26 16.09 4.74
C PRO A 294 -2.68 15.79 5.23
N GLU A 295 -3.68 15.73 4.35
CA GLU A 295 -5.07 15.43 4.70
C GLU A 295 -5.25 14.00 5.27
N ILE A 296 -4.47 13.03 4.81
CA ILE A 296 -4.46 11.66 5.36
C ILE A 296 -3.86 11.68 6.78
N LEU A 297 -2.72 12.36 6.96
CA LEU A 297 -2.05 12.46 8.27
C LEU A 297 -2.91 13.21 9.30
N LEU A 298 -3.68 14.19 8.85
CA LEU A 298 -4.59 15.00 9.66
C LEU A 298 -5.95 14.34 9.86
N ARG A 299 -6.23 13.18 9.24
CA ARG A 299 -7.52 12.51 9.26
C ARG A 299 -8.69 13.42 8.84
N LYS A 300 -8.43 14.32 7.89
CA LYS A 300 -9.48 15.11 7.24
C LYS A 300 -10.21 14.23 6.21
N PRO A 301 -11.40 14.62 5.73
CA PRO A 301 -11.94 14.02 4.51
C PRO A 301 -10.94 14.18 3.35
N TYR A 302 -10.77 13.12 2.57
CA TYR A 302 -9.87 13.10 1.42
C TYR A 302 -10.50 12.28 0.29
N GLY A 303 -9.91 12.38 -0.89
CA GLY A 303 -10.30 11.64 -2.10
C GLY A 303 -9.10 11.21 -2.91
N VAL A 304 -9.31 10.96 -4.20
CA VAL A 304 -8.27 10.56 -5.16
C VAL A 304 -7.07 11.51 -5.21
N GLY A 305 -7.28 12.79 -4.89
CA GLY A 305 -6.23 13.82 -4.90
C GLY A 305 -5.04 13.51 -4.00
N CYS A 306 -5.17 12.70 -2.95
CA CYS A 306 -4.05 12.34 -2.08
C CYS A 306 -2.97 11.52 -2.79
N ASP A 307 -3.33 10.76 -3.84
CA ASP A 307 -2.35 10.02 -4.65
C ASP A 307 -1.56 11.00 -5.54
N TRP A 308 -2.18 12.07 -6.03
CA TRP A 308 -1.51 13.13 -6.81
C TRP A 308 -0.45 13.89 -6.01
N TRP A 309 -0.68 14.12 -4.71
CA TRP A 309 0.35 14.61 -3.81
C TRP A 309 1.58 13.71 -3.81
N SER A 310 1.34 12.40 -3.68
CA SER A 310 2.41 11.39 -3.63
C SER A 310 3.23 11.37 -4.93
N VAL A 311 2.57 11.52 -6.09
CA VAL A 311 3.24 11.67 -7.39
C VAL A 311 4.15 12.90 -7.41
N GLY A 312 3.69 14.03 -6.89
CA GLY A 312 4.52 15.24 -6.77
C GLY A 312 5.75 15.04 -5.89
N VAL A 313 5.60 14.36 -4.75
CA VAL A 313 6.71 14.02 -3.85
C VAL A 313 7.72 13.10 -4.54
N ILE A 314 7.26 12.10 -5.29
CA ILE A 314 8.13 11.19 -6.06
C ILE A 314 8.89 11.95 -7.15
N MET A 315 8.22 12.82 -7.91
CA MET A 315 8.88 13.66 -8.90
C MET A 315 9.97 14.55 -8.28
N TYR A 316 9.70 15.12 -7.11
CA TYR A 316 10.70 15.88 -6.37
C TYR A 316 11.90 15.00 -6.02
N GLU A 317 11.68 13.80 -5.48
CA GLU A 317 12.76 12.88 -5.16
C GLU A 317 13.57 12.46 -6.40
N MET A 318 12.92 12.25 -7.54
CA MET A 318 13.61 11.92 -8.80
C MET A 318 14.56 13.05 -9.24
N LEU A 319 14.14 14.31 -9.11
CA LEU A 319 14.90 15.48 -9.59
C LEU A 319 15.92 16.00 -8.57
N TYR A 320 15.63 15.88 -7.27
CA TYR A 320 16.48 16.42 -6.18
C TYR A 320 17.25 15.33 -5.41
N GLY A 321 16.88 14.06 -5.57
CA GLY A 321 17.53 12.89 -4.99
C GLY A 321 17.07 12.52 -3.57
N ILE A 322 16.25 13.37 -2.96
CA ILE A 322 15.65 13.13 -1.64
C ILE A 322 14.22 13.67 -1.60
N PRO A 323 13.29 13.07 -0.84
CA PRO A 323 11.96 13.62 -0.66
C PRO A 323 11.99 15.00 0.04
N PRO A 324 11.10 15.95 -0.31
CA PRO A 324 11.11 17.33 0.17
C PRO A 324 10.93 17.43 1.69
N PHE A 325 10.18 16.52 2.30
CA PHE A 325 9.86 16.54 3.73
C PHE A 325 10.67 15.52 4.53
N PHE A 326 11.69 14.90 3.93
CA PHE A 326 12.44 13.84 4.59
C PHE A 326 13.14 14.33 5.87
N SER A 327 13.14 13.45 6.88
CA SER A 327 13.93 13.54 8.09
C SER A 327 14.24 12.14 8.59
N GLN A 328 15.36 11.97 9.30
CA GLN A 328 15.73 10.71 9.96
C GLN A 328 14.69 10.27 11.01
N ASN A 329 13.94 11.21 11.58
CA ASN A 329 12.88 10.93 12.54
C ASN A 329 11.50 10.99 11.85
N PRO A 330 10.72 9.89 11.84
CA PRO A 330 9.38 9.87 11.26
C PRO A 330 8.43 10.94 11.80
N ASN A 331 8.54 11.30 13.09
CA ASN A 331 7.73 12.37 13.69
C ASN A 331 8.09 13.74 13.12
N SER A 332 9.37 13.98 12.84
CA SER A 332 9.83 15.20 12.17
C SER A 332 9.35 15.24 10.72
N THR A 333 9.38 14.11 10.01
CA THR A 333 8.79 14.00 8.66
C THR A 333 7.30 14.36 8.70
N CYS A 334 6.51 13.76 9.61
CA CYS A 334 5.11 14.11 9.82
C CYS A 334 4.91 15.61 10.10
N HIS A 335 5.76 16.20 10.94
CA HIS A 335 5.67 17.62 11.28
C HIS A 335 5.93 18.50 10.05
N LYS A 336 6.94 18.17 9.25
CA LYS A 336 7.23 18.88 8.00
C LYS A 336 6.08 18.78 7.00
N ILE A 337 5.48 17.59 6.83
CA ILE A 337 4.34 17.39 5.93
C ILE A 337 3.12 18.20 6.40
N LYS A 338 2.81 18.19 7.70
CA LYS A 338 1.69 18.98 8.25
C LYS A 338 1.87 20.48 8.03
N ASN A 339 3.11 20.95 8.03
CA ASN A 339 3.48 22.35 7.81
C ASN A 339 4.15 22.54 6.44
N TRP A 340 3.73 21.79 5.42
CA TRP A 340 4.45 21.69 4.14
C TRP A 340 4.75 23.04 3.48
N ARG A 341 3.90 24.06 3.65
CA ARG A 341 4.13 25.42 3.11
C ARG A 341 5.43 26.05 3.60
N GLU A 342 5.83 25.75 4.82
CA GLU A 342 7.05 26.29 5.43
C GLU A 342 8.30 25.49 5.02
N TYR A 343 8.12 24.21 4.70
CA TYR A 343 9.23 23.27 4.48
C TYR A 343 9.46 22.90 3.01
N LEU A 344 8.47 23.10 2.13
CA LEU A 344 8.62 22.85 0.71
C LEU A 344 9.52 23.92 0.10
N THR A 345 10.71 23.52 -0.30
CA THR A 345 11.69 24.39 -0.92
C THR A 345 12.22 23.77 -2.20
N PHE A 346 12.48 24.61 -3.20
CA PHE A 346 13.05 24.21 -4.49
C PHE A 346 14.43 24.86 -4.63
N PRO A 347 15.52 24.18 -4.24
CA PRO A 347 16.86 24.75 -4.30
C PRO A 347 17.25 25.13 -5.73
N SER A 348 17.67 26.39 -5.92
CA SER A 348 18.05 26.93 -7.24
C SER A 348 19.40 26.45 -7.76
N GLN A 349 20.19 25.71 -6.95
CA GLN A 349 21.48 25.18 -7.38
C GLN A 349 21.36 24.08 -8.45
N ARG A 350 20.14 23.56 -8.67
CA ARG A 350 19.83 22.57 -9.71
C ARG A 350 19.12 23.29 -10.86
N HIS A 351 19.60 23.09 -12.09
CA HIS A 351 18.96 23.58 -13.31
C HIS A 351 17.71 22.73 -13.64
N ILE A 352 16.68 22.81 -12.80
CA ILE A 352 15.39 22.16 -13.04
C ILE A 352 14.52 23.13 -13.86
N PRO A 353 13.88 22.67 -14.96
CA PRO A 353 12.98 23.49 -15.74
C PRO A 353 11.82 24.09 -14.94
N GLU A 354 11.38 25.29 -15.30
CA GLU A 354 10.32 26.00 -14.59
C GLU A 354 8.98 25.27 -14.66
N ASP A 355 8.67 24.64 -15.81
CA ASP A 355 7.48 23.81 -16.00
C ASP A 355 7.48 22.57 -15.09
N ALA A 356 8.63 21.94 -14.85
CA ALA A 356 8.76 20.84 -13.90
C ALA A 356 8.52 21.30 -12.46
N VAL A 357 9.03 22.48 -12.09
CA VAL A 357 8.78 23.07 -10.76
C VAL A 357 7.31 23.47 -10.59
N ASP A 358 6.68 24.07 -11.62
CA ASP A 358 5.25 24.40 -11.59
C ASP A 358 4.39 23.15 -11.45
N PHE A 359 4.71 22.08 -12.19
CA PHE A 359 4.02 20.80 -12.09
C PHE A 359 4.07 20.25 -10.66
N MET A 360 5.26 20.22 -10.02
CA MET A 360 5.39 19.78 -8.63
C MET A 360 4.61 20.68 -7.65
N LYS A 361 4.61 22.00 -7.84
CA LYS A 361 3.87 22.93 -6.97
C LYS A 361 2.36 22.72 -7.06
N ARG A 362 1.84 22.37 -8.23
CA ARG A 362 0.41 22.10 -8.45
C ARG A 362 -0.05 20.70 -8.03
N LEU A 363 0.89 19.82 -7.68
CA LEU A 363 0.63 18.52 -7.05
C LEU A 363 0.82 18.57 -5.53
N ILE A 364 1.89 19.22 -5.07
CA ILE A 364 2.22 19.40 -3.65
C ILE A 364 1.59 20.71 -3.15
N CYS A 365 0.26 20.78 -3.21
CA CYS A 365 -0.55 21.91 -2.76
C CYS A 365 -1.77 21.45 -1.95
N GLU A 366 -2.67 22.38 -1.63
CA GLU A 366 -3.93 22.06 -0.97
C GLU A 366 -4.80 21.13 -1.83
N PRO A 367 -5.58 20.23 -1.20
CA PRO A 367 -6.42 19.28 -1.91
C PRO A 367 -7.41 19.92 -2.90
N GLU A 368 -7.92 21.11 -2.60
CA GLU A 368 -8.93 21.80 -3.41
C GLU A 368 -8.34 22.47 -4.66
N GLU A 369 -7.05 22.82 -4.63
CA GLU A 369 -6.33 23.47 -5.73
C GLU A 369 -5.50 22.46 -6.55
N ARG A 370 -5.44 21.21 -6.08
CA ARG A 370 -4.60 20.16 -6.68
C ARG A 370 -5.16 19.73 -8.01
N MET A 371 -4.26 19.62 -9.00
CA MET A 371 -4.65 19.22 -10.35
C MET A 371 -5.38 17.88 -10.38
N THR A 372 -6.42 17.84 -11.20
CA THR A 372 -7.09 16.64 -11.67
C THR A 372 -6.26 15.93 -12.74
N TYR A 373 -6.61 14.69 -13.08
CA TYR A 373 -5.90 13.94 -14.12
C TYR A 373 -5.96 14.63 -15.49
N ASP A 374 -7.08 15.27 -15.82
CA ASP A 374 -7.24 16.02 -17.07
C ASP A 374 -6.27 17.21 -17.13
N GLU A 375 -6.18 17.99 -16.05
CA GLU A 375 -5.23 19.10 -15.92
C GLU A 375 -3.77 18.62 -15.95
N ILE A 376 -3.48 17.48 -15.31
CA ILE A 376 -2.16 16.84 -15.36
C ILE A 376 -1.75 16.53 -16.80
N CYS A 377 -2.64 15.94 -17.60
CA CYS A 377 -2.36 15.57 -18.99
C CYS A 377 -2.09 16.77 -19.90
N HIS A 378 -2.67 17.93 -19.58
CA HIS A 378 -2.52 19.16 -20.38
C HIS A 378 -1.42 20.10 -19.87
N HIS A 379 -0.74 19.76 -18.78
CA HIS A 379 0.31 20.60 -18.23
C HIS A 379 1.56 20.63 -19.14
N ASP A 380 2.22 21.79 -19.23
CA ASP A 380 3.37 22.00 -20.13
C ASP A 380 4.51 20.97 -19.92
N PHE A 381 4.77 20.59 -18.67
CA PHE A 381 5.71 19.52 -18.34
C PHE A 381 5.42 18.18 -19.04
N LEU A 382 4.16 17.77 -19.20
CA LEU A 382 3.80 16.51 -19.87
C LEU A 382 3.46 16.67 -21.35
N LYS A 383 3.36 17.91 -21.86
CA LYS A 383 3.03 18.22 -23.25
C LYS A 383 3.86 17.47 -24.32
N PRO A 384 5.16 17.18 -24.13
CA PRO A 384 5.92 16.38 -25.09
C PRO A 384 5.52 14.90 -25.16
N MET A 385 4.76 14.40 -24.18
CA MET A 385 4.38 13.00 -24.06
C MET A 385 2.99 12.75 -24.65
N ASP A 386 2.85 11.74 -25.52
CA ASP A 386 1.53 11.23 -25.91
C ASP A 386 1.01 10.29 -24.81
N MET A 387 0.18 10.84 -23.92
CA MET A 387 -0.40 10.13 -22.77
C MET A 387 -1.22 8.88 -23.17
N SER A 388 -1.72 8.81 -24.41
CA SER A 388 -2.51 7.67 -24.89
C SER A 388 -1.65 6.50 -25.39
N ARG A 389 -0.38 6.76 -25.69
CA ARG A 389 0.56 5.80 -26.31
C ARG A 389 1.82 5.57 -25.49
N LEU A 390 1.79 5.89 -24.20
CA LEU A 390 2.95 5.75 -23.31
C LEU A 390 3.58 4.35 -23.33
N ARG A 391 2.75 3.30 -23.45
CA ARG A 391 3.21 1.90 -23.52
C ARG A 391 3.87 1.50 -24.83
N ASP A 392 3.71 2.31 -25.89
CA ASP A 392 4.37 2.10 -27.18
C ASP A 392 5.77 2.75 -27.22
N LEU A 393 6.04 3.70 -26.32
CA LEU A 393 7.29 4.45 -26.28
C LEU A 393 8.40 3.58 -25.69
N GLN A 394 9.64 3.76 -26.14
CA GLN A 394 10.78 3.07 -25.54
C GLN A 394 11.08 3.66 -24.15
N ALA A 395 11.10 2.80 -23.11
CA ALA A 395 11.44 3.24 -21.76
C ALA A 395 12.89 3.73 -21.66
N PRO A 396 13.17 4.81 -20.91
CA PRO A 396 14.53 5.34 -20.73
C PRO A 396 15.50 4.35 -20.08
N TYR A 397 15.00 3.53 -19.14
CA TYR A 397 15.79 2.56 -18.41
C TYR A 397 15.25 1.16 -18.63
N ILE A 398 15.97 0.40 -19.46
CA ILE A 398 15.68 -1.01 -19.69
C ILE A 398 16.57 -1.84 -18.75
N PRO A 399 15.99 -2.72 -17.91
CA PRO A 399 16.76 -3.60 -17.04
C PRO A 399 17.72 -4.49 -17.85
N VAL A 400 19.00 -4.49 -17.48
CA VAL A 400 20.01 -5.33 -18.14
C VAL A 400 20.14 -6.64 -17.37
N LEU A 401 19.49 -7.71 -17.83
CA LEU A 401 19.49 -8.99 -17.14
C LEU A 401 20.53 -9.93 -17.75
N SER A 402 21.33 -10.61 -16.92
CA SER A 402 22.24 -11.65 -17.40
C SER A 402 21.50 -12.92 -17.83
N ASN A 403 20.35 -13.18 -17.21
CA ASN A 403 19.42 -14.28 -17.52
C ASN A 403 18.04 -13.96 -16.90
N PRO A 404 16.97 -14.69 -17.24
CA PRO A 404 15.62 -14.42 -16.72
C PRO A 404 15.47 -14.52 -15.18
N LEU A 405 16.38 -15.20 -14.49
CA LEU A 405 16.41 -15.31 -13.02
C LEU A 405 17.38 -14.31 -12.37
N ASP A 406 17.93 -13.36 -13.13
CA ASP A 406 18.79 -12.31 -12.59
C ASP A 406 17.99 -11.39 -11.66
N THR A 407 18.36 -11.39 -10.37
CA THR A 407 17.69 -10.60 -9.35
C THR A 407 18.55 -9.43 -8.85
N LYS A 408 19.49 -8.90 -9.65
CA LYS A 408 20.39 -7.82 -9.21
C LYS A 408 19.65 -6.53 -8.80
N TYR A 409 18.45 -6.31 -9.33
CA TYR A 409 17.59 -5.18 -8.98
C TYR A 409 16.76 -5.40 -7.71
N PHE A 410 16.90 -6.56 -7.05
CA PHE A 410 16.21 -6.91 -5.81
C PHE A 410 17.16 -6.88 -4.61
N PRO A 411 16.64 -6.72 -3.38
CA PRO A 411 17.47 -6.85 -2.19
C PRO A 411 18.05 -8.26 -2.05
N GLU A 412 19.30 -8.33 -1.61
CA GLU A 412 19.90 -9.61 -1.24
C GLU A 412 19.29 -10.11 0.07
N ILE A 413 18.48 -11.16 0.00
CA ILE A 413 17.83 -11.77 1.16
C ILE A 413 18.65 -12.99 1.56
N LYS A 414 19.38 -12.87 2.68
CA LYS A 414 20.40 -13.85 3.09
C LYS A 414 19.83 -15.25 3.32
N GLU A 415 18.64 -15.39 3.91
CA GLU A 415 17.95 -16.68 4.04
C GLU A 415 16.42 -16.49 4.11
N PRO A 416 15.63 -17.43 3.53
CA PRO A 416 14.18 -17.47 3.74
C PRO A 416 13.87 -17.70 5.21
N SER A 417 12.74 -17.17 5.66
CA SER A 417 12.21 -17.45 6.98
C SER A 417 11.95 -18.94 7.15
N ALA A 418 12.37 -19.50 8.29
CA ALA A 418 12.16 -20.90 8.61
C ALA A 418 10.66 -21.28 8.43
N PRO A 419 10.37 -22.48 7.89
CA PRO A 419 9.00 -22.96 7.79
C PRO A 419 8.30 -22.89 9.15
N LEU A 420 7.06 -22.42 9.17
CA LEU A 420 6.28 -22.34 10.41
C LEU A 420 6.07 -23.74 11.01
N GLN A 421 5.98 -23.80 12.34
CA GLN A 421 5.77 -25.04 13.07
C GLN A 421 4.27 -25.30 13.30
N LEU A 422 3.90 -26.57 13.55
CA LEU A 422 2.51 -26.99 13.84
C LEU A 422 1.83 -26.18 14.96
N SER A 423 2.60 -25.64 15.91
CA SER A 423 2.10 -24.76 16.97
C SER A 423 1.47 -23.46 16.47
N GLU A 424 1.82 -22.99 15.27
CA GLU A 424 1.23 -21.79 14.68
C GLU A 424 -0.06 -22.08 13.95
N GLU A 425 -0.25 -23.32 13.47
CA GLU A 425 -1.52 -23.77 12.93
C GLU A 425 -2.61 -23.75 14.00
N GLN A 426 -2.26 -24.13 15.24
CA GLN A 426 -3.16 -24.05 16.39
C GLN A 426 -3.60 -22.61 16.65
N LYS A 427 -2.67 -21.64 16.63
CA LYS A 427 -3.01 -20.21 16.81
C LYS A 427 -3.97 -19.70 15.75
N VAL A 428 -3.80 -20.13 14.49
CA VAL A 428 -4.74 -19.76 13.41
C VAL A 428 -6.10 -20.40 13.65
N ARG A 429 -6.15 -21.69 14.02
CA ARG A 429 -7.41 -22.41 14.28
C ARG A 429 -8.14 -21.91 15.53
N GLU A 430 -7.43 -21.42 16.55
CA GLU A 430 -8.04 -20.80 17.73
C GLU A 430 -8.80 -19.53 17.38
N VAL A 431 -8.27 -18.74 16.44
CA VAL A 431 -8.85 -17.45 16.05
C VAL A 431 -9.85 -17.60 14.88
N ASP A 432 -9.60 -18.52 13.95
CA ASP A 432 -10.47 -18.83 12.80
C ASP A 432 -10.80 -20.33 12.72
N PRO A 433 -11.56 -20.89 13.68
CA PRO A 433 -11.83 -22.33 13.77
C PRO A 433 -12.65 -22.86 12.59
N ARG A 434 -13.40 -21.97 11.92
CA ARG A 434 -14.25 -22.31 10.77
C ARG A 434 -13.58 -21.99 9.43
N GLY A 435 -12.36 -21.42 9.42
CA GLY A 435 -11.64 -21.06 8.20
C GLY A 435 -12.33 -19.97 7.36
N VAL A 436 -13.17 -19.15 7.97
CA VAL A 436 -14.01 -18.19 7.23
C VAL A 436 -13.29 -16.84 7.03
N MET A 437 -12.30 -16.51 7.85
CA MET A 437 -11.56 -15.25 7.70
C MET A 437 -10.83 -15.14 6.36
N PHE A 438 -10.57 -16.26 5.70
CA PHE A 438 -9.86 -16.32 4.43
C PHE A 438 -10.64 -17.07 3.35
N ALA A 439 -11.90 -17.43 3.57
CA ALA A 439 -12.66 -18.29 2.65
C ALA A 439 -12.82 -17.69 1.24
N ASP A 440 -12.90 -16.37 1.14
CA ASP A 440 -13.02 -15.56 -0.06
C ASP A 440 -11.68 -15.25 -0.74
N PHE A 441 -10.57 -15.78 -0.21
CA PHE A 441 -9.24 -15.49 -0.73
C PHE A 441 -8.93 -16.17 -2.07
N ARG A 442 -9.76 -17.12 -2.54
CA ARG A 442 -9.50 -17.85 -3.78
C ARG A 442 -9.79 -16.99 -5.02
N PHE A 443 -8.87 -17.03 -5.98
CA PHE A 443 -9.03 -16.39 -7.29
C PHE A 443 -8.24 -17.17 -8.35
N SER A 444 -8.75 -17.21 -9.57
CA SER A 444 -8.03 -17.75 -10.72
C SER A 444 -8.44 -16.99 -11.96
N TYR A 445 -7.45 -16.42 -12.64
CA TYR A 445 -7.58 -15.78 -13.93
C TYR A 445 -6.79 -16.57 -14.97
N SER A 446 -7.44 -16.86 -16.10
CA SER A 446 -6.84 -17.48 -17.28
C SER A 446 -7.08 -16.57 -18.47
N GLY A 447 -6.40 -15.42 -18.50
CA GLY A 447 -6.31 -14.60 -19.72
C GLY A 447 -5.56 -15.38 -20.80
N ASN A 448 -5.93 -15.17 -22.07
CA ASN A 448 -5.31 -15.84 -23.21
C ASN A 448 -3.78 -15.75 -23.13
N GLN A 449 -3.12 -16.90 -23.00
CA GLN A 449 -1.67 -17.05 -23.18
C GLN A 449 -1.31 -16.96 -24.68
N SER A 450 -1.77 -15.91 -25.36
CA SER A 450 -1.25 -15.53 -26.67
C SER A 450 -0.15 -14.52 -26.42
N GLY A 451 1.10 -15.00 -26.44
CA GLY A 451 2.26 -14.12 -26.49
C GLY A 451 2.19 -13.16 -27.69
N PRO A 452 3.05 -12.12 -27.73
CA PRO A 452 3.12 -11.22 -28.86
C PRO A 452 3.69 -12.00 -30.05
N GLY A 453 2.80 -12.49 -30.92
CA GLY A 453 3.21 -13.30 -32.07
C GLY A 453 2.07 -14.04 -32.76
N SER A 454 1.04 -13.33 -33.23
CA SER A 454 0.30 -13.68 -34.46
C SER A 454 -0.85 -12.69 -34.70
N ALA A 455 -0.57 -11.63 -35.46
CA ALA A 455 -1.40 -11.02 -36.49
C ALA A 455 -0.76 -9.69 -36.92
#